data_AF-A0AAD4T836-F1
#
_entry.id   AF-A0AAD4T836-F1
#
_cell.length_a   1.000
_cell.length_b   1.000
_cell.length_c   1.000
_cell.angle_alpha   90.00
_cell.angle_beta   90.00
_cell.angle_gamma   90.00
#
_symmetry.space_group_name_H-M   'P 1'
#
loop_
_entity.id
_entity.type
_entity.pdbx_description
1 polymer ?
#
loop_
_entity_poly.entity_id
_entity_poly.type
_entity_poly.pdbx_seq_one_letter_code
_entity_poly.pdbx_strand_id
1 'polypeptide(L)'
;MAAVTNVVKVEEDKPVEEEPASRINIKVTSNDGHGAVVCFRIKRKARMGRLMGAYCDALKIDITSIKFILDGTQIKQEHTADEIK
;
A
#
# COMPACT_ATOMS: atom_id res chain seq x y z
N MET A 1 -23.47 2.99 3.94
CA MET A 1 -22.07 2.69 4.28
C MET A 1 -21.25 2.92 3.02
N ALA A 2 -20.53 4.04 2.94
CA ALA A 2 -19.66 4.32 1.79
C ALA A 2 -18.38 3.49 1.95
N ALA A 3 -18.04 2.67 0.96
CA ALA A 3 -16.77 1.95 0.95
C ALA A 3 -15.68 2.90 0.44
N VAL A 4 -14.72 3.23 1.30
CA VAL A 4 -13.60 4.08 0.93
C VAL A 4 -12.61 3.27 0.09
N THR A 5 -12.13 3.83 -1.02
CA THR A 5 -11.23 3.14 -1.95
C THR A 5 -9.87 3.79 -1.95
N ASN A 6 -8.86 3.10 -1.45
CA ASN A 6 -7.49 3.61 -1.43
C ASN A 6 -6.74 3.08 -2.64
N VAL A 7 -6.19 3.99 -3.42
CA VAL A 7 -5.35 3.67 -4.57
C VAL A 7 -3.93 3.47 -4.08
N VAL A 8 -3.41 2.27 -4.30
CA VAL A 8 -2.01 1.94 -4.07
C VAL A 8 -1.27 2.21 -5.37
N LYS A 9 -0.12 2.88 -5.29
CA LYS A 9 0.80 3.07 -6.41
C LYS A 9 2.18 2.56 -5.98
N VAL A 10 2.70 1.59 -6.73
CA VAL A 10 4.04 1.06 -6.49
C VAL A 10 5.03 1.84 -7.34
N GLU A 11 6.04 2.41 -6.70
CA GLU A 11 7.12 3.13 -7.36
C GLU A 11 8.41 2.34 -7.14
N GLU A 12 8.88 1.69 -8.21
CA GLU A 12 10.22 1.11 -8.25
C GLU A 12 11.23 2.22 -8.49
N ASP A 13 11.98 2.55 -7.44
CA ASP A 13 13.09 3.49 -7.54
C ASP A 13 14.25 2.82 -8.31
N LYS A 14 14.77 3.51 -9.33
CA LYS A 14 15.84 3.01 -10.19
C LYS A 14 17.12 2.81 -9.36
N PRO A 15 17.86 1.70 -9.53
CA PRO A 15 18.92 1.32 -8.59
C PRO A 15 20.06 2.33 -8.61
N VAL A 16 20.23 3.06 -7.50
CA VAL A 16 21.54 3.61 -7.14
C VAL A 16 22.29 2.48 -6.44
N GLU A 17 23.40 2.12 -7.06
CA GLU A 17 24.36 1.08 -6.69
C GLU A 17 24.64 1.11 -5.17
N GLU A 18 24.35 -0.01 -4.49
CA GLU A 18 24.73 -0.46 -3.13
C GLU A 18 23.59 -1.31 -2.53
N GLU A 19 23.54 -2.58 -2.95
CA GLU A 19 22.62 -3.67 -2.54
C GLU A 19 21.24 -3.32 -1.90
N PRO A 20 20.25 -2.81 -2.67
CA PRO A 20 18.88 -2.57 -2.17
C PRO A 20 17.78 -3.29 -2.98
N ALA A 21 18.08 -4.29 -3.82
CA ALA A 21 17.16 -4.92 -4.78
C ALA A 21 15.91 -5.63 -4.18
N SER A 22 15.77 -5.61 -2.85
CA SER A 22 14.73 -6.33 -2.10
C SER A 22 13.62 -5.45 -1.53
N ARG A 23 13.64 -4.12 -1.71
CA ARG A 23 12.60 -3.22 -1.15
C ARG A 23 11.98 -2.35 -2.24
N ILE A 24 10.69 -2.08 -2.11
CA ILE A 24 9.89 -1.21 -3.00
C ILE A 24 9.26 -0.09 -2.20
N ASN A 25 9.07 1.06 -2.85
CA ASN A 25 8.31 2.17 -2.28
C ASN A 25 6.87 2.05 -2.74
N ILE A 26 5.95 2.11 -1.78
CA ILE A 26 4.51 2.03 -2.02
C ILE A 26 3.88 3.30 -1.50
N LYS A 27 3.16 3.99 -2.37
CA LYS A 27 2.41 5.19 -2.05
C LYS A 27 0.93 4.85 -2.01
N VAL A 28 0.30 5.03 -0.85
CA VAL A 28 -1.13 4.82 -0.66
C VAL A 28 -1.81 6.17 -0.64
N THR A 29 -2.77 6.37 -1.54
CA THR A 29 -3.57 7.60 -1.63
C THR A 29 -5.03 7.28 -1.37
N SER A 30 -5.67 8.01 -0.46
CA SER A 30 -7.10 7.85 -0.23
C SER A 30 -7.93 8.60 -1.27
N ASN A 31 -8.99 7.96 -1.78
CA ASN A 31 -9.98 8.64 -2.63
C ASN A 31 -11.08 9.37 -1.84
N ASP A 32 -11.07 9.30 -0.50
CA ASP A 32 -12.11 9.84 0.38
C ASP A 32 -12.15 11.38 0.45
N GLY A 33 -11.42 12.08 -0.42
CA GLY A 33 -11.29 13.54 -0.39
C GLY A 33 -10.40 14.07 0.74
N HIS A 34 -9.95 13.24 1.66
CA HIS A 34 -9.01 13.61 2.73
C HIS A 34 -7.59 13.96 2.23
N GLY A 35 -7.25 13.62 0.98
CA GLY A 35 -5.94 13.92 0.39
C GLY A 35 -4.75 13.26 1.09
N ALA A 36 -5.01 12.32 2.01
CA ALA A 36 -3.98 11.63 2.77
C ALA A 36 -3.18 10.70 1.87
N VAL A 37 -1.89 11.01 1.76
CA VAL A 37 -0.91 10.25 1.01
C VAL A 37 0.11 9.71 1.99
N VAL A 38 0.25 8.38 2.05
CA VAL A 38 1.21 7.73 2.94
C VAL A 38 2.17 6.90 2.09
N CYS A 39 3.46 7.21 2.21
CA CYS A 39 4.53 6.48 1.55
C CYS A 39 5.15 5.46 2.51
N PHE A 40 5.27 4.23 2.05
CA PHE A 40 5.88 3.13 2.78
C PHE A 40 7.05 2.56 2.00
N ARG A 41 8.14 2.23 2.69
CA ARG A 41 9.24 1.45 2.11
C ARG A 41 9.22 0.05 2.70
N ILE A 42 8.90 -0.94 1.87
CA ILE A 42 8.65 -2.32 2.31
C ILE A 42 9.49 -3.31 1.51
N LYS A 43 9.89 -4.42 2.14
CA LYS A 43 10.57 -5.53 1.44
C LYS A 43 9.60 -6.21 0.48
N ARG A 44 10.06 -6.62 -0.72
CA ARG A 44 9.30 -7.37 -1.73
C ARG A 44 8.53 -8.57 -1.15
N LYS A 45 9.23 -9.38 -0.35
CA LYS A 45 8.66 -10.58 0.28
C LYS A 45 7.74 -10.31 1.48
N ALA A 46 7.56 -9.06 1.89
CA ALA A 46 6.71 -8.74 3.03
C ALA A 46 5.23 -8.70 2.62
N ARG A 47 4.37 -9.12 3.56
CA ARG A 47 2.92 -9.12 3.37
C ARG A 47 2.33 -7.71 3.45
N MET A 48 1.28 -7.48 2.68
CA MET A 48 0.55 -6.20 2.66
C MET A 48 -0.25 -5.92 3.92
N GLY A 49 -0.61 -6.94 4.70
CA GLY A 49 -1.32 -6.74 5.97
C GLY A 49 -0.64 -5.76 6.93
N ARG A 50 0.71 -5.69 6.95
CA ARG A 50 1.43 -4.76 7.82
C ARG A 50 1.28 -3.30 7.39
N LEU A 51 1.28 -3.05 6.08
CA LEU A 51 1.04 -1.72 5.52
C LEU A 51 -0.42 -1.32 5.74
N MET A 52 -1.36 -2.22 5.46
CA MET A 52 -2.79 -1.98 5.66
C MET A 52 -3.11 -1.65 7.12
N GLY A 53 -2.59 -2.43 8.07
CA GLY A 53 -2.79 -2.20 9.50
C GLY A 53 -2.20 -0.86 9.97
N ALA A 54 -0.98 -0.53 9.53
CA ALA A 54 -0.35 0.75 9.84
C ALA A 54 -1.14 1.94 9.27
N TYR A 55 -1.68 1.79 8.06
CA TYR A 55 -2.50 2.81 7.42
C TYR A 55 -3.86 2.99 8.15
N CYS A 56 -4.53 1.89 8.48
CA CYS A 56 -5.75 1.89 9.28
C CYS A 56 -5.55 2.57 10.64
N ASP A 57 -4.45 2.27 11.34
CA ASP A 57 -4.15 2.86 12.65
C ASP A 57 -3.82 4.36 12.56
N ALA A 58 -3.06 4.76 11.54
CA ALA A 58 -2.67 6.16 11.33
C ALA A 58 -3.89 7.07 11.03
N LEU A 59 -4.89 6.54 10.31
CA LEU A 59 -6.10 7.28 9.96
C LEU A 59 -7.30 6.96 10.86
N LYS A 60 -7.12 6.05 11.84
CA LYS A 60 -8.19 5.54 12.71
C LYS A 60 -9.42 5.07 11.94
N ILE A 61 -9.18 4.40 10.82
CA ILE A 61 -10.21 3.83 9.94
C ILE A 61 -10.22 2.31 10.04
N ASP A 62 -11.40 1.73 9.93
CA ASP A 62 -11.56 0.29 10.01
C ASP A 62 -11.11 -0.39 8.71
N ILE A 63 -10.41 -1.52 8.83
CA ILE A 63 -9.93 -2.29 7.68
C ILE A 63 -11.07 -2.85 6.82
N THR A 64 -12.24 -3.08 7.42
CA THR A 64 -13.43 -3.55 6.70
C THR A 64 -14.13 -2.44 5.91
N SER A 65 -13.91 -1.18 6.30
CA SER A 65 -14.46 0.00 5.64
C SER A 65 -13.65 0.46 4.43
N ILE A 66 -12.43 -0.06 4.26
CA ILE A 66 -11.53 0.36 3.17
C ILE A 66 -11.19 -0.78 2.22
N LYS A 67 -11.02 -0.44 0.95
CA LYS A 67 -10.50 -1.36 -0.07
C LYS A 67 -9.21 -0.80 -0.65
N PHE A 68 -8.13 -1.55 -0.55
CA PHE A 68 -6.89 -1.25 -1.24
C PHE A 68 -6.98 -1.77 -2.67
N ILE A 69 -6.85 -0.87 -3.63
CA ILE A 69 -6.90 -1.19 -5.06
C ILE A 69 -5.58 -0.73 -5.69
N LEU A 70 -4.96 -1.63 -6.46
CA LEU A 70 -3.82 -1.35 -7.33
C LEU A 70 -4.22 -1.76 -8.75
N ASP A 71 -4.12 -0.83 -9.71
CA ASP A 71 -4.41 -1.10 -11.12
C ASP A 71 -5.76 -1.84 -11.36
N GLY A 72 -6.78 -1.49 -10.57
CA GLY A 72 -8.11 -2.12 -10.63
C GLY A 72 -8.25 -3.47 -9.91
N THR A 73 -7.16 -4.01 -9.37
CA THR A 73 -7.14 -5.25 -8.59
C THR A 73 -7.21 -4.97 -7.09
N GLN A 74 -8.11 -5.64 -6.38
CA GLN A 74 -8.20 -5.54 -4.93
C GLN A 74 -7.06 -6.32 -4.26
N ILE A 75 -6.29 -5.62 -3.44
CA ILE A 75 -5.22 -6.23 -2.64
C ILE A 75 -5.81 -6.70 -1.31
N LYS A 76 -5.47 -7.92 -0.90
CA LYS A 76 -5.74 -8.45 0.45
C LYS A 76 -4.47 -8.52 1.29
N GLN A 77 -4.64 -8.64 2.61
CA GLN A 77 -3.54 -8.78 3.58
C GLN A 77 -2.62 -9.99 3.33
N GLU A 78 -3.11 -11.00 2.64
CA GLU A 78 -2.39 -12.24 2.31
C GLU A 78 -1.38 -12.05 1.18
N HIS A 79 -1.60 -11.08 0.29
CA HIS A 79 -0.69 -10.79 -0.82
C HIS A 79 0.64 -10.23 -0.32
N THR A 80 1.69 -10.51 -1.07
CA THR A 80 3.02 -9.95 -0.85
C THR A 80 3.27 -8.74 -1.75
N ALA A 81 4.19 -7.88 -1.33
CA ALA A 81 4.56 -6.68 -2.07
C ALA A 81 5.11 -7.00 -3.48
N ASP A 82 5.70 -8.18 -3.64
CA ASP A 82 6.25 -8.65 -4.92
C ASP A 82 5.16 -9.09 -5.91
N GLU A 83 4.01 -9.57 -5.42
CA GLU A 83 2.88 -10.01 -6.25
C GLU A 83 2.04 -8.84 -6.78
N ILE A 84 2.11 -7.69 -6.13
CA ILE A 84 1.32 -6.49 -6.44
C ILE A 84 2.17 -5.42 -7.11
N LYS A 85 2.97 -5.83 -8.10
CA LYS A 85 3.99 -5.01 -8.73
C LYS A 85 3.47 -4.25 -9.95
#